data_AF-A0A158KAK4-F1
#
_entry.id   AF-A0A158KAK4-F1
#
_cell.length_a   1.000
_cell.length_b   1.000
_cell.length_c   1.000
_cell.angle_alpha   90.00
_cell.angle_beta   90.00
_cell.angle_gamma   90.00
#
_symmetry.space_group_name_H-M   'P 1'
#
loop_
_entity.id
_entity.type
_entity.pdbx_description
1 polymer ?
#
loop_
_entity_poly.entity_id
_entity_poly.type
_entity_poly.pdbx_seq_one_letter_code
_entity_poly.pdbx_strand_id
1 'polypeptide(L)' 'MTKSENKSSEARALERVADAAREVQAASIALEAHFSDGASHAPTTLELARFAAAMQELKDAREAFDALLIERKAKGAE' A
#
# COMPACT_ATOMS: atom_id res chain seq x y z
N MET A 1 22.17 -2.15 -15.55
CA MET A 1 20.75 -2.57 -15.55
C MET A 1 20.29 -2.73 -16.99
N THR A 2 19.96 -3.95 -17.37
CA THR A 2 19.35 -4.28 -18.66
C THR A 2 17.86 -3.90 -18.63
N LYS A 3 17.27 -3.67 -19.81
CA LYS A 3 15.85 -3.28 -19.95
C LYS A 3 14.89 -4.28 -19.26
N SER A 4 15.27 -5.55 -19.15
CA SER A 4 14.49 -6.61 -18.50
C SER A 4 14.53 -6.51 -16.97
N GLU A 5 15.66 -6.14 -16.38
CA GLU A 5 15.79 -5.95 -14.92
C GLU A 5 14.93 -4.76 -14.43
N ASN A 6 14.88 -3.66 -15.18
CA ASN A 6 14.04 -2.51 -14.83
C ASN A 6 12.54 -2.85 -14.81
N LYS A 7 12.07 -3.60 -15.82
CA LYS A 7 10.67 -4.07 -15.86
C LYS A 7 10.35 -5.01 -14.71
N SER A 8 11.31 -5.84 -14.28
CA SER A 8 11.13 -6.71 -13.12
C SER A 8 11.04 -5.93 -11.81
N SER A 9 11.80 -4.83 -11.67
CA SER A 9 11.75 -3.96 -10.49
C SER A 9 10.45 -3.16 -10.41
N GLU A 10 9.99 -2.59 -11.53
CA GLU A 10 8.70 -1.89 -11.62
C GLU A 10 7.54 -2.84 -11.29
N ALA A 11 7.55 -4.07 -11.82
CA ALA A 11 6.50 -5.06 -11.55
C ALA A 11 6.44 -5.45 -10.07
N ARG A 12 7.59 -5.67 -9.41
CA ARG A 12 7.66 -5.98 -7.98
C ARG A 12 7.20 -4.81 -7.11
N ALA A 13 7.56 -3.59 -7.48
CA ALA A 13 7.11 -2.40 -6.77
C ALA A 13 5.58 -2.21 -6.92
N LEU A 14 5.03 -2.48 -8.10
CA LEU A 14 3.59 -2.45 -8.31
C LEU A 14 2.85 -3.56 -7.54
N GLU A 15 3.43 -4.77 -7.47
CA GLU A 15 2.92 -5.87 -6.65
C GLU A 15 2.85 -5.46 -5.17
N ARG A 16 3.91 -4.85 -4.62
CA ARG A 16 3.92 -4.33 -3.25
C ARG A 16 2.82 -3.29 -3.02
N VAL A 17 2.58 -2.37 -3.96
CA VAL A 17 1.48 -1.40 -3.86
C VAL A 17 0.13 -2.11 -3.82
N ALA A 18 -0.07 -3.12 -4.65
CA ALA A 18 -1.32 -3.90 -4.67
C ALA A 18 -1.54 -4.69 -3.37
N ASP A 19 -0.48 -5.28 -2.80
CA ASP A 19 -0.54 -5.96 -1.51
C ASP A 19 -0.89 -5.00 -0.37
N ALA A 20 -0.22 -3.85 -0.29
CA ALA A 20 -0.52 -2.85 0.73
C ALA A 20 -1.96 -2.31 0.62
N ALA A 21 -2.48 -2.16 -0.60
CA ALA A 21 -3.87 -1.75 -0.82
C ALA A 21 -4.87 -2.82 -0.35
N ARG A 22 -4.55 -4.11 -0.54
CA ARG A 22 -5.36 -5.22 0.00
C ARG A 22 -5.38 -5.22 1.53
N GLU A 23 -4.25 -4.95 2.18
CA GLU A 23 -4.19 -4.85 3.64
C GLU A 23 -5.02 -3.67 4.18
N VAL A 24 -4.97 -2.51 3.51
CA VAL A 24 -5.84 -1.37 3.85
C VAL A 24 -7.30 -1.75 3.73
N GLN A 25 -7.71 -2.41 2.64
CA GLN A 25 -9.09 -2.87 2.47
C GLN A 25 -9.51 -3.85 3.57
N ALA A 26 -8.67 -4.83 3.91
CA ALA A 26 -8.95 -5.80 4.96
C ALA A 26 -9.10 -5.12 6.33
N ALA A 27 -8.24 -4.15 6.64
CA ALA A 27 -8.34 -3.36 7.88
C ALA A 27 -9.60 -2.48 7.91
N SER A 28 -10.01 -1.89 6.78
CA SER A 28 -11.27 -1.14 6.68
C SER A 28 -12.48 -2.03 6.95
N ILE A 29 -12.56 -3.21 6.32
CA ILE A 29 -13.66 -4.16 6.53
C ILE A 29 -13.75 -4.56 8.01
N ALA A 30 -12.60 -4.78 8.66
CA ALA A 30 -12.56 -5.08 10.08
C ALA A 30 -13.10 -3.92 10.94
N LEU A 31 -12.80 -2.66 10.57
CA LEU A 31 -13.35 -1.48 11.24
C LEU A 31 -14.86 -1.33 11.00
N GLU A 32 -15.33 -1.53 9.77
CA GLU A 32 -16.75 -1.43 9.39
C GLU A 32 -17.64 -2.41 10.17
N ALA A 33 -17.11 -3.58 10.55
CA ALA A 33 -17.81 -4.55 11.38
C ALA A 33 -18.24 -3.97 12.75
N HIS A 34 -17.51 -2.99 13.29
CA HIS A 34 -17.85 -2.30 14.54
C HIS A 34 -18.93 -1.24 14.41
N PHE A 35 -19.27 -0.85 13.18
CA PHE A 35 -20.31 0.15 12.90
C PHE A 35 -21.58 -0.48 12.30
N SER A 36 -21.60 -1.81 12.16
CA SER A 36 -22.76 -2.55 11.66
C SER A 36 -23.89 -2.61 12.71
N ASP A 37 -25.14 -2.69 12.26
CA ASP A 37 -26.34 -2.56 13.09
C ASP A 37 -26.32 -3.54 14.30
N GLY A 38 -26.41 -3.01 15.51
CA GLY A 38 -26.30 -3.77 16.77
C GLY A 38 -24.90 -3.82 17.42
N ALA A 39 -23.84 -3.36 16.74
CA ALA A 39 -22.51 -3.24 17.34
C ALA A 39 -22.49 -2.04 18.31
N SER A 40 -22.55 -2.32 19.61
CA SER A 40 -22.52 -1.29 20.68
C SER A 40 -21.11 -0.91 21.13
N HIS A 41 -20.08 -1.29 20.37
CA HIS A 41 -18.68 -1.18 20.79
C HIS A 41 -17.87 -0.40 19.77
N ALA A 42 -17.25 0.69 20.22
CA ALA A 42 -16.30 1.43 19.40
C ALA A 42 -15.13 0.51 18.98
N PRO A 43 -14.57 0.69 17.77
CA PRO A 43 -13.41 -0.06 17.34
C PRO A 43 -12.28 0.07 18.36
N THR A 44 -11.57 -1.01 18.59
CA THR A 44 -10.49 -1.02 19.57
C THR A 44 -9.32 -0.15 19.09
N THR A 45 -8.56 0.40 20.03
CA THR A 45 -7.31 1.11 19.72
C THR A 45 -6.36 0.28 18.84
N LEU A 46 -6.39 -1.05 19.00
CA LEU A 46 -5.60 -1.98 18.20
C LEU A 46 -6.02 -2.00 16.73
N GLU A 47 -7.32 -1.97 16.44
CA GLU A 47 -7.84 -2.00 15.06
C GLU A 47 -7.58 -0.68 14.34
N LEU A 48 -7.75 0.44 15.04
CA LEU A 48 -7.35 1.75 14.53
C LEU A 48 -5.85 1.83 14.24
N ALA A 49 -5.02 1.27 15.14
CA ALA A 49 -3.57 1.21 14.93
C ALA A 49 -3.22 0.32 13.73
N ARG A 50 -3.90 -0.82 13.54
CA ARG A 50 -3.72 -1.70 12.38
C ARG A 50 -4.07 -0.98 11.08
N PHE A 51 -5.20 -0.28 11.05
CA PHE A 51 -5.62 0.48 9.88
C PHE A 51 -4.62 1.60 9.55
N ALA A 52 -4.17 2.35 10.56
CA ALA A 52 -3.16 3.39 10.38
C ALA A 52 -1.83 2.83 9.85
N ALA A 53 -1.39 1.67 10.36
CA ALA A 53 -0.18 1.01 9.88
C ALA A 53 -0.31 0.54 8.42
N ALA A 54 -1.47 -0.03 8.03
CA ALA A 54 -1.72 -0.43 6.65
C ALA A 54 -1.72 0.78 5.68
N MET A 55 -2.32 1.90 6.10
CA MET A 55 -2.31 3.16 5.33
C MET A 55 -0.90 3.71 5.15
N GLN A 56 -0.06 3.62 6.20
CA GLN A 56 1.34 4.04 6.13
C GLN A 56 2.14 3.16 5.16
N GLU A 57 1.97 1.84 5.21
CA GLU A 57 2.67 0.93 4.28
C GLU A 57 2.24 1.16 2.83
N LEU A 58 0.95 1.44 2.57
CA LEU A 58 0.48 1.79 1.23
C LEU A 58 1.12 3.08 0.71
N LYS A 59 1.25 4.09 1.57
CA LYS A 59 1.95 5.33 1.24
C LYS A 59 3.42 5.05 0.89
N ASP A 60 4.13 4.31 1.74
CA ASP A 60 5.55 4.02 1.55
C ASP A 60 5.79 3.20 0.27
N ALA A 61 4.92 2.22 -0.01
CA ALA A 61 4.97 1.44 -1.25
C ALA A 61 4.76 2.32 -2.49
N ARG A 62 3.82 3.28 -2.42
CA ARG A 62 3.55 4.20 -3.53
C ARG A 62 4.71 5.16 -3.77
N GLU A 63 5.28 5.74 -2.71
CA GLU A 63 6.44 6.63 -2.80
C GLU A 63 7.66 5.90 -3.38
N ALA A 64 7.90 4.65 -2.98
CA ALA A 64 8.96 3.82 -3.54
C ALA A 64 8.76 3.53 -5.04
N PHE A 65 7.51 3.26 -5.47
CA PHE A 65 7.18 3.07 -6.88
C PHE A 65 7.38 4.37 -7.69
N ASP A 66 6.91 5.49 -7.17
CA ASP A 66 7.05 6.79 -7.84
C ASP A 66 8.54 7.19 -7.97
N ALA A 67 9.36 6.91 -6.96
CA ALA A 67 10.82 7.10 -7.03
C ALA A 67 11.47 6.27 -8.15
N LEU A 68 11.09 4.99 -8.30
CA LEU A 68 11.57 4.13 -9.38
C LEU A 68 11.20 4.68 -10.76
N LEU A 69 9.99 5.22 -10.93
CA LEU A 69 9.56 5.83 -12.19
C LEU A 69 10.35 7.09 -12.54
N ILE A 70 10.67 7.92 -11.54
CA ILE A 70 11.49 9.12 -11.70
C ILE A 70 12.91 8.72 -12.12
N GLU A 71 13.53 7.75 -11.44
CA GLU A 71 14.85 7.24 -11.80
C GLU A 71 14.90 6.69 -13.23
N ARG A 72 13.86 5.94 -13.64
CA ARG A 72 13.78 5.40 -15.00
C ARG A 72 13.67 6.52 -16.04
N LYS A 73 12.88 7.57 -15.75
CA LYS A 73 12.76 8.73 -16.64
C LYS A 73 14.11 9.45 -16.80
N ALA A 74 14.86 9.63 -15.71
CA ALA A 74 16.19 10.23 -15.75
C ALA A 74 17.18 9.40 -16.59
N LYS A 75 17.22 8.07 -16.39
CA LYS A 75 18.13 7.16 -17.12
C LYS A 75 17.79 6.97 -18.60
N GLY A 76 16.60 7.37 -19.06
CA GLY A 76 16.20 7.32 -20.47
C GLY A 76 16.39 8.65 -21.22
N ALA A 77 16.85 9.69 -20.54
CA ALA A 77 17.14 11.01 -21.12
C ALA A 77 18.63 11.24 -21.39
N GLU A 78 19.49 10.30 -20.99
CA GLU A 78 20.90 10.16 -21.40
C GLU A 78 21.03 9.25 -22.63
#